data_AF-R0MAZ3-F1
#
_entry.id   AF-R0MAZ3-F1
#
_cell.length_a   1.000
_cell.length_b   1.000
_cell.length_c   1.000
_cell.angle_alpha   90.00
_cell.angle_beta   90.00
_cell.angle_gamma   90.00
#
_symmetry.space_group_name_H-M   'P 1'
#
loop_
_entity.id
_entity.type
_entity.pdbx_description
1 polymer ?
#
loop_
_entity_poly.entity_id
_entity_poly.type
_entity_poly.pdbx_seq_one_letter_code
_entity_poly.pdbx_strand_id
1 'polypeptide(L)'
;MIERKFGFILNLGSFVSEMPFPYNASYAGSKAFLKSWSHSLHYEMKRFNIEVEYVESTGVLGSKKVLANGILNGFGSTKHLVSYFPLFVMKCLLVFCPDFVLGRAVEWFHRKFHLEKRLEERNKRKMVALKKVNL
;
A
#
# COMPACT_ATOMS: atom_id res chain seq x y z
N MET A 1 -13.70 -15.48 20.15
CA MET A 1 -13.14 -14.24 20.71
C MET A 1 -14.11 -13.56 21.65
N ILE A 2 -15.36 -13.29 21.23
CA ILE A 2 -16.38 -12.64 22.08
C ILE A 2 -16.65 -13.44 23.37
N GLU A 3 -16.93 -14.74 23.28
CA GLU A 3 -17.15 -15.59 24.47
C GLU A 3 -15.95 -15.62 25.41
N ARG A 4 -14.74 -15.53 24.84
CA ARG A 4 -13.47 -15.54 25.59
C ARG A 4 -13.11 -14.17 26.17
N LYS A 5 -13.85 -13.11 25.80
CA LYS A 5 -13.56 -11.68 26.12
C LYS A 5 -12.09 -11.31 25.93
N PHE A 6 -11.49 -11.85 24.88
CA PHE A 6 -10.09 -11.62 24.54
C PHE A 6 -9.88 -11.96 23.07
N GLY A 7 -9.24 -11.05 22.36
CA GLY A 7 -8.84 -11.29 20.98
C GLY A 7 -8.19 -10.07 20.34
N PHE A 8 -7.53 -10.31 19.21
CA PHE A 8 -6.81 -9.30 18.48
C PHE A 8 -7.03 -9.50 16.98
N ILE A 9 -7.38 -8.43 16.27
CA ILE A 9 -7.57 -8.42 14.81
C ILE A 9 -6.55 -7.46 14.22
N LEU A 10 -5.69 -7.97 13.33
CA LEU A 10 -4.71 -7.17 12.61
C LEU A 10 -5.07 -7.05 11.14
N ASN A 11 -5.40 -5.84 10.68
CA ASN A 11 -5.69 -5.56 9.29
C ASN A 11 -4.52 -4.85 8.61
N LEU A 12 -4.08 -5.42 7.49
CA LEU A 12 -2.95 -4.87 6.72
C LEU A 12 -3.44 -3.92 5.62
N GLY A 13 -3.15 -2.65 5.84
CA GLY A 13 -3.44 -1.53 4.98
C GLY A 13 -2.38 -1.22 3.94
N SER A 14 -2.63 -0.15 3.18
CA SER A 14 -1.64 0.41 2.26
C SER A 14 -1.86 1.92 2.10
N PHE A 15 -0.78 2.64 1.81
CA PHE A 15 -0.78 4.07 1.53
C PHE A 15 -1.73 4.48 0.38
N VAL A 16 -1.97 3.58 -0.57
CA VAL A 16 -2.91 3.83 -1.68
C VAL A 16 -4.35 4.06 -1.23
N SER A 17 -4.67 3.83 0.05
CA SER A 17 -5.99 4.11 0.62
C SER A 17 -6.30 5.61 0.75
N GLU A 18 -5.30 6.47 0.66
CA GLU A 18 -5.41 7.90 1.01
C GLU A 18 -5.48 8.85 -0.19
N MET A 19 -5.30 8.35 -1.41
CA MET A 19 -5.25 9.20 -2.61
C MET A 19 -5.69 8.46 -3.87
N PRO A 20 -6.05 9.18 -4.95
CA PRO A 20 -6.34 8.57 -6.24
C PRO A 20 -5.13 7.79 -6.77
N PHE A 21 -5.33 6.51 -7.08
CA PHE A 21 -4.30 5.63 -7.64
C PHE A 21 -4.75 5.06 -9.01
N PRO A 22 -4.61 5.83 -10.11
CA PRO A 22 -4.93 5.37 -11.46
C PRO A 22 -4.24 4.06 -11.82
N TYR A 23 -4.91 3.23 -12.63
CA TYR A 23 -4.51 1.85 -12.97
C TYR A 23 -4.56 0.83 -11.82
N ASN A 24 -4.86 1.25 -10.59
CA ASN A 24 -5.03 0.39 -9.42
C ASN A 24 -6.30 0.77 -8.62
N ALA A 25 -7.33 1.29 -9.28
CA ALA A 25 -8.52 1.84 -8.63
C ALA A 25 -9.20 0.84 -7.69
N SER A 26 -9.41 -0.41 -8.12
CA SER A 26 -10.05 -1.44 -7.28
C SER A 26 -9.20 -1.83 -6.08
N TYR A 27 -7.88 -1.87 -6.25
CA TYR A 27 -6.96 -2.15 -5.15
C TYR A 27 -6.95 -1.00 -4.13
N ALA A 28 -6.82 0.25 -4.59
CA ALA A 28 -6.89 1.44 -3.76
C ALA A 28 -8.24 1.52 -3.00
N GLY A 29 -9.35 1.31 -3.70
CA GLY A 29 -10.69 1.32 -3.11
C GLY A 29 -10.88 0.24 -2.03
N SER A 30 -10.40 -0.99 -2.26
CA SER A 30 -10.49 -2.05 -1.24
C SER A 30 -9.66 -1.74 0.02
N LYS A 31 -8.49 -1.09 -0.13
CA LYS A 31 -7.67 -0.65 1.02
C LYS A 31 -8.28 0.55 1.75
N ALA A 32 -8.90 1.49 1.03
CA ALA A 32 -9.65 2.60 1.63
C ALA A 32 -10.84 2.09 2.46
N PHE A 33 -11.61 1.15 1.91
CA PHE A 33 -12.69 0.49 2.65
C PHE A 33 -12.16 -0.20 3.90
N LEU A 34 -11.12 -1.04 3.75
CA LEU A 34 -10.53 -1.78 4.87
C LEU A 34 -10.09 -0.86 6.00
N LYS A 35 -9.51 0.31 5.68
CA LYS A 35 -9.10 1.31 6.67
C LYS A 35 -10.29 1.82 7.49
N SER A 36 -11.31 2.35 6.82
CA SER A 36 -12.50 2.90 7.49
C SER A 36 -13.25 1.83 8.30
N TRP A 37 -13.36 0.62 7.73
CA TRP A 37 -13.98 -0.52 8.39
C TRP A 37 -13.22 -0.94 9.64
N SER A 38 -11.89 -1.04 9.57
CA SER A 38 -11.05 -1.44 10.72
C SER A 38 -11.16 -0.46 11.88
N HIS A 39 -11.14 0.85 11.59
CA HIS A 39 -11.29 1.88 12.62
C HIS A 39 -12.66 1.84 13.29
N SER A 40 -13.73 1.64 12.51
CA SER A 40 -15.09 1.53 13.06
C SER A 40 -15.20 0.27 13.93
N LEU A 41 -14.69 -0.86 13.44
CA LEU A 41 -14.70 -2.14 14.13
C LEU A 41 -13.93 -2.10 15.45
N HIS A 42 -12.82 -1.38 15.54
CA HIS A 42 -12.08 -1.18 16.79
C HIS A 42 -13.00 -0.67 17.92
N TYR A 43 -13.78 0.37 17.65
CA TYR A 43 -14.68 0.93 18.67
C TYR A 43 -15.83 0.00 19.01
N GLU A 44 -16.40 -0.70 18.02
CA GLU A 44 -17.49 -1.67 18.23
C GLU A 44 -17.05 -2.89 19.06
N MET A 45 -15.80 -3.32 18.88
CA MET A 45 -15.22 -4.50 19.52
C MET A 45 -14.64 -4.23 20.90
N LYS A 46 -14.38 -2.96 21.25
CA LYS A 46 -13.81 -2.54 22.54
C LYS A 46 -14.55 -3.09 23.76
N ARG A 47 -15.89 -3.14 23.71
CA ARG A 47 -16.73 -3.69 24.80
C ARG A 47 -16.52 -5.19 25.06
N PHE A 48 -15.97 -5.91 24.09
CA PHE A 48 -15.68 -7.33 24.19
C PHE A 48 -14.21 -7.61 24.53
N ASN A 49 -13.43 -6.57 24.86
CA ASN A 49 -11.99 -6.67 25.09
C ASN A 49 -11.28 -7.34 23.89
N ILE A 50 -11.69 -6.92 22.69
CA ILE A 50 -11.10 -7.32 21.42
C ILE A 50 -10.48 -6.07 20.80
N GLU A 51 -9.17 -6.10 20.59
CA GLU A 51 -8.42 -5.01 19.97
C GLU A 51 -8.40 -5.22 18.45
N VAL A 52 -8.66 -4.15 17.70
CA VAL A 52 -8.55 -4.14 16.23
C VAL A 52 -7.52 -3.09 15.84
N GLU A 53 -6.47 -3.51 15.14
CA GLU A 53 -5.39 -2.65 14.68
C GLU A 53 -5.33 -2.62 13.15
N TYR A 54 -5.16 -1.42 12.58
CA TYR A 54 -4.90 -1.22 11.15
C TYR A 54 -3.45 -0.75 10.95
N VAL A 55 -2.68 -1.54 10.22
CA VAL A 55 -1.27 -1.22 9.91
C VAL A 55 -1.15 -0.76 8.47
N GLU A 56 -0.81 0.51 8.27
CA GLU A 56 -0.54 1.04 6.95
C GLU A 56 0.84 0.59 6.45
N SER A 57 0.86 -0.19 5.36
CA SER A 57 2.09 -0.47 4.64
C SER A 57 2.29 0.53 3.49
N THR A 58 3.09 1.56 3.74
CA THR A 58 3.73 2.32 2.65
C THR A 58 4.72 1.40 1.97
N GLY A 59 4.58 1.21 0.65
CA GLY A 59 5.34 0.27 -0.18
C GLY A 59 6.77 0.09 0.32
N VAL A 60 7.02 -1.07 0.92
CA VAL A 60 8.27 -1.32 1.63
C VAL A 60 9.38 -1.35 0.58
N LEU A 61 10.29 -0.38 0.67
CA LEU A 61 11.57 -0.31 -0.06
C LEU A 61 12.54 -1.45 0.37
N GLY A 62 12.02 -2.64 0.68
CA GLY A 62 12.77 -3.72 1.31
C GLY A 62 12.14 -5.10 1.10
N SER A 63 12.93 -6.14 1.39
CA SER A 63 12.53 -7.54 1.25
C SER A 63 11.28 -7.89 2.08
N LYS A 64 10.47 -8.84 1.61
CA LYS A 64 9.27 -9.36 2.30
C LYS A 64 9.53 -9.68 3.78
N LYS A 65 10.74 -10.13 4.12
CA LYS A 65 11.18 -10.43 5.50
C LYS A 65 11.23 -9.19 6.39
N VAL A 66 11.68 -8.06 5.87
CA VAL A 66 11.77 -6.80 6.62
C VAL A 66 10.37 -6.29 6.97
N LEU A 67 9.43 -6.39 6.02
CA LEU A 67 8.03 -6.07 6.27
C LEU A 67 7.41 -6.98 7.34
N ALA A 68 7.61 -8.29 7.21
CA ALA A 68 7.09 -9.25 8.18
C ALA A 68 7.64 -8.98 9.59
N ASN A 69 8.94 -8.73 9.72
CA ASN A 69 9.56 -8.38 11.00
C ASN A 69 9.04 -7.04 11.54
N GLY A 70 8.83 -6.04 10.67
CA GLY A 70 8.23 -4.77 11.05
C GLY A 70 6.83 -4.95 11.64
N ILE A 71 5.97 -5.74 11.00
CA ILE A 71 4.63 -6.05 11.47
C ILE A 71 4.68 -6.80 12.82
N LEU A 72 5.53 -7.82 12.93
CA LEU A 72 5.66 -8.59 14.17
C LEU A 72 6.19 -7.74 15.33
N ASN A 73 7.13 -6.84 15.07
CA ASN A 73 7.69 -5.95 16.09
C ASN A 73 6.72 -4.81 16.48
N GLY A 74 5.82 -4.42 15.58
CA GLY A 74 4.76 -3.45 15.87
C GLY A 74 3.53 -4.05 16.56
N PHE A 75 3.36 -5.38 16.49
CA PHE A 75 2.20 -6.09 17.02
C PHE A 75 1.93 -5.74 18.50
N GLY A 76 0.74 -5.19 18.79
CA GLY A 76 0.32 -4.82 20.14
C GLY A 76 0.99 -3.55 20.69
N SER A 77 1.90 -2.94 19.93
CA SER A 77 2.27 -1.55 20.14
C SER A 77 1.18 -0.73 19.46
N THR A 78 0.25 -0.14 20.21
CA THR A 78 -0.75 0.83 19.72
C THR A 78 -0.17 2.02 18.93
N LYS A 79 1.15 2.04 18.75
CA LYS A 79 1.86 2.86 17.79
C LYS A 79 1.50 2.35 16.40
N HIS A 80 0.60 3.07 15.72
CA HIS A 80 0.56 3.08 14.25
C HIS A 80 1.99 2.98 13.76
N LEU A 81 2.35 1.86 13.12
CA LEU A 81 3.69 1.60 12.59
C LEU A 81 4.04 2.82 11.75
N VAL A 82 4.79 3.75 12.34
CA VAL A 82 4.93 5.09 11.79
C VAL A 82 5.69 4.85 10.51
N SER A 83 5.01 5.04 9.38
CA SER A 83 5.64 5.06 8.06
C SER A 83 6.92 5.85 8.24
N TYR A 84 8.06 5.18 8.04
CA TYR A 84 9.42 5.69 8.14
C TYR A 84 9.40 7.22 8.12
N PHE A 85 9.68 7.93 9.22
CA PHE A 85 9.33 9.36 9.42
C PHE A 85 9.34 10.27 8.15
N PRO A 86 10.31 10.17 7.22
CA PRO A 86 10.22 10.80 5.89
C PRO A 86 8.91 10.57 5.10
N LEU A 87 8.37 9.37 5.07
CA LEU A 87 7.10 9.01 4.42
C LEU A 87 5.89 9.61 5.14
N PHE A 88 5.96 9.77 6.46
CA PHE A 88 4.94 10.52 7.20
C PHE A 88 4.97 12.01 6.81
N VAL A 89 6.15 12.63 6.72
CA VAL A 89 6.28 14.02 6.23
C VAL A 89 5.76 14.14 4.80
N MET A 90 6.14 13.22 3.92
CA MET A 90 5.63 13.17 2.55
C MET A 90 4.09 13.06 2.53
N LYS A 91 3.51 12.21 3.38
CA LYS A 91 2.05 12.09 3.52
C LYS A 91 1.42 13.41 3.96
N CYS A 92 1.96 14.06 4.99
CA CYS A 92 1.49 15.37 5.44
C CYS A 92 1.52 16.42 4.33
N LEU A 93 2.57 16.42 3.50
CA LEU A 93 2.65 17.31 2.33
C LEU A 93 1.61 16.98 1.26
N LEU A 94 1.40 15.69 0.99
CA LEU A 94 0.48 15.23 -0.05
C LEU A 94 -0.99 15.48 0.32
N VAL A 95 -1.34 15.52 1.61
CA VAL A 95 -2.70 15.89 2.07
C VAL A 95 -3.10 17.30 1.65
N PHE A 96 -2.14 18.23 1.49
CA PHE A 96 -2.43 19.58 0.99
C PHE A 96 -2.55 19.67 -0.53
N CYS A 97 -2.20 18.61 -1.26
CA CYS A 97 -2.27 18.57 -2.71
C CYS A 97 -3.67 18.10 -3.14
N PRO A 98 -4.39 18.84 -4.01
CA PRO A 98 -5.69 18.41 -4.49
C PRO A 98 -5.64 17.05 -5.20
N ASP A 99 -6.66 16.22 -4.96
CA ASP A 99 -6.76 14.86 -5.51
C ASP A 99 -6.59 14.78 -7.02
N PHE A 100 -7.12 15.76 -7.77
CA PHE A 100 -6.98 15.77 -9.22
C PHE A 100 -5.53 15.99 -9.67
N VAL A 101 -4.73 16.75 -8.92
CA VAL A 101 -3.30 16.97 -9.18
C VAL A 101 -2.53 15.69 -8.90
N LEU A 102 -2.77 15.07 -7.74
CA LEU A 102 -2.17 13.79 -7.36
C LEU A 102 -2.51 12.70 -8.37
N GLY A 103 -3.78 12.58 -8.74
CA GLY A 103 -4.25 11.61 -9.72
C GLY A 103 -3.51 11.78 -11.05
N ARG A 104 -3.38 13.01 -11.57
CA ARG A 104 -2.63 13.27 -12.83
C ARG A 104 -1.15 12.91 -12.70
N ALA A 105 -0.51 13.25 -11.59
CA ALA A 105 0.89 12.94 -11.35
C ALA A 105 1.13 11.42 -11.29
N VAL A 106 0.31 10.68 -10.53
CA VAL A 106 0.38 9.22 -10.42
C VAL A 106 0.07 8.55 -11.76
N GLU A 107 -0.92 9.06 -12.50
CA GLU A 107 -1.27 8.57 -13.83
C GLU A 107 -0.10 8.71 -14.81
N TRP A 108 0.54 9.89 -14.83
CA TRP A 108 1.72 10.16 -15.65
C TRP A 108 2.87 9.21 -15.28
N PHE A 109 3.13 9.03 -13.99
CA PHE A 109 4.19 8.13 -13.51
C PHE A 109 3.94 6.68 -13.95
N HIS A 110 2.73 6.16 -13.72
CA HIS A 110 2.38 4.80 -14.16
C HIS A 110 2.48 4.64 -15.68
N ARG A 111 2.01 5.61 -16.46
CA ARG A 111 2.13 5.57 -17.92
C ARG A 111 3.59 5.51 -18.36
N LYS A 112 4.44 6.35 -17.79
CA LYS A 112 5.88 6.38 -18.10
C LYS A 112 6.52 5.03 -17.81
N PHE A 113 6.28 4.47 -16.62
CA PHE A 113 6.80 3.16 -16.24
C PHE A 113 6.35 2.03 -17.19
N HIS A 114 5.06 1.98 -17.53
CA HIS A 114 4.54 0.98 -18.48
C HIS A 114 5.06 1.18 -19.91
N LEU A 115 5.34 2.42 -20.33
CA LEU A 115 5.96 2.70 -21.63
C LEU A 115 7.40 2.21 -21.67
N GLU A 116 8.21 2.52 -20.66
CA GLU A 116 9.61 2.08 -20.55
C GLU A 116 9.71 0.56 -20.59
N LYS A 117 8.86 -0.14 -19.81
CA LYS A 117 8.82 -1.61 -19.81
C LYS A 117 8.44 -2.19 -21.18
N ARG A 118 7.45 -1.62 -21.86
CA ARG A 118 7.06 -2.04 -23.22
C ARG A 118 8.17 -1.81 -24.24
N LEU A 119 8.91 -0.71 -24.13
CA LEU A 119 10.07 -0.43 -24.99
C LEU A 119 11.18 -1.44 -24.74
N GLU A 120 11.47 -1.76 -23.48
CA GLU A 120 12.47 -2.76 -23.13
C GLU A 120 12.12 -4.15 -23.69
N GLU A 121 10.86 -4.59 -23.54
CA GLU A 121 10.38 -5.86 -24.12
C GLU A 121 10.45 -5.86 -25.65
N ARG A 122 10.08 -4.74 -26.30
CA ARG A 122 10.16 -4.61 -27.76
C ARG A 122 11.61 -4.68 -28.25
N ASN A 123 12.54 -4.02 -27.56
CA ASN A 123 13.96 -4.05 -27.88
C ASN A 123 14.54 -5.46 -27.70
N LYS A 124 14.19 -6.17 -26.62
CA LYS A 124 14.57 -7.57 -26.42
C LYS A 124 14.09 -8.47 -27.57
N ARG A 125 12.83 -8.31 -28.01
CA ARG A 125 12.28 -9.07 -29.15
C ARG A 125 13.02 -8.76 -30.46
N LYS A 126 13.31 -7.49 -30.74
CA LYS A 126 14.09 -7.10 -31.92
C LYS A 126 15.49 -7.71 -31.92
N MET A 127 16.19 -7.69 -30.79
CA MET A 127 17.52 -8.31 -30.65
C MET A 127 17.50 -9.81 -30.90
N VAL A 128 16.46 -10.52 -30.40
CA VAL A 128 16.29 -11.95 -30.65
C VAL A 128 16.01 -12.23 -32.13
N ALA A 129 15.19 -11.41 -32.79
CA ALA A 129 14.90 -11.56 -34.22
C ALA A 129 16.15 -11.32 -35.08
N LEU A 130 16.93 -10.27 -34.80
CA LEU A 130 18.19 -9.98 -35.51
C LEU A 130 19.20 -11.12 -35.37
N LYS A 131 19.33 -11.72 -34.17
CA LYS A 131 20.19 -12.89 -33.97
C LYS A 131 19.77 -14.12 -34.78
N LYS A 132 18.47 -14.29 -35.04
CA LYS A 132 17.95 -15.40 -35.86
C LYS A 132 18.16 -15.20 -37.37
N VAL A 133 18.24 -13.96 -37.84
CA VAL A 133 18.47 -13.65 -39.26
C VAL A 133 19.96 -13.75 -39.61
N ASN A 134 20.85 -13.59 -38.63
CA ASN A 134 22.30 -13.66 -38.80
C ASN A 134 22.90 -15.07 -38.54
N LEU A 135 22.05 -16.10 -38.41
CA LEU A 135 22.40 -17.52 -38.29
C LEU A 135 21.85 -18.27 -39.51
#